data_AF-A0A158IR29-F1
#
_entry.id   AF-A0A158IR29-F1
#
_cell.length_a   1.000
_cell.length_b   1.000
_cell.length_c   1.000
_cell.angle_alpha   90.00
_cell.angle_beta   90.00
_cell.angle_gamma   90.00
#
_symmetry.space_group_name_H-M   'P 1'
#
loop_
_entity.id
_entity.type
_entity.pdbx_description
1 polymer ?
#
loop_
_entity_poly.entity_id
_entity_poly.type
_entity_poly.pdbx_seq_one_letter_code
_entity_poly.pdbx_strand_id
1 'polypeptide(L)' 'MQPQLPIDVDPQTGVWTTDALPMLYVPRHFFTNNHIAVEEALGREASAAWRCSSTL' A
#
# COMPACT_ATOMS: atom_id res chain seq x y z
N MET A 1 -8.12 -15.42 -19.22
CA MET A 1 -8.28 -13.95 -19.22
C MET A 1 -7.37 -13.39 -18.15
N GLN A 2 -6.55 -12.38 -18.48
CA GLN A 2 -5.86 -11.60 -17.45
C GLN A 2 -6.87 -10.60 -16.89
N PRO A 3 -6.94 -10.40 -15.56
CA PRO A 3 -7.74 -9.34 -14.99
C PRO A 3 -7.24 -8.00 -15.51
N GLN A 4 -8.13 -7.21 -16.10
CA GLN A 4 -7.84 -5.82 -16.43
C GLN A 4 -7.97 -5.01 -15.14
N LEU A 5 -6.87 -4.41 -14.70
CA LEU A 5 -6.90 -3.39 -13.66
C LEU A 5 -7.13 -2.04 -14.35
N PRO A 6 -8.28 -1.36 -14.15
CA PRO A 6 -8.46 0.00 -14.66
C PRO A 6 -7.56 0.93 -13.84
N ILE A 7 -6.49 1.42 -14.48
CA ILE A 7 -5.57 2.40 -13.89
C ILE A 7 -5.85 3.74 -14.59
N ASP A 8 -6.24 4.74 -13.81
CA ASP A 8 -6.35 6.12 -14.28
C ASP A 8 -5.15 6.93 -13.79
N VAL A 9 -4.62 7.81 -14.64
CA VAL A 9 -3.48 8.66 -14.30
C VAL A 9 -3.88 10.11 -14.51
N ASP A 10 -3.90 10.88 -13.43
CA ASP A 10 -4.15 12.31 -13.49
C ASP A 10 -3.01 13.01 -14.26
N PRO A 11 -3.29 13.69 -15.40
CA PRO A 11 -2.25 14.31 -16.22
C PRO A 11 -1.64 15.57 -15.60
N GLN A 12 -2.28 16.18 -14.61
CA GLN A 12 -1.81 17.38 -13.91
C GLN A 12 -0.94 17.03 -12.71
N THR A 13 -1.33 16.01 -11.94
CA THR A 13 -0.66 15.63 -10.69
C THR A 13 0.24 14.40 -10.82
N GLY A 14 0.01 13.56 -11.83
CA GLY A 14 0.69 12.28 -12.01
C GLY A 14 0.25 11.20 -11.02
N VAL A 15 -0.83 11.42 -10.25
CA VAL A 15 -1.37 10.43 -9.31
C VAL A 15 -2.05 9.29 -10.07
N TRP A 16 -1.73 8.06 -9.69
CA TRP A 16 -2.33 6.86 -10.25
C TRP A 16 -3.48 6.44 -9.35
N THR A 17 -4.63 6.10 -9.93
CA THR A 17 -5.79 5.64 -9.18
C THR A 17 -6.34 4.33 -9.73
N THR A 18 -6.87 3.50 -8.82
CA THR A 18 -7.63 2.28 -9.14
C THR A 18 -8.84 2.28 -8.21
N ASP A 19 -10.04 2.14 -8.77
CA ASP A 19 -11.31 2.21 -8.01
C ASP A 19 -11.41 3.45 -7.10
N ALA A 20 -10.99 4.61 -7.63
CA ALA A 20 -10.91 5.90 -6.92
C ALA A 20 -9.93 5.96 -5.72
N LEU A 21 -9.13 4.91 -5.50
CA LEU A 21 -8.07 4.90 -4.50
C LEU A 21 -6.73 5.30 -5.12
N PRO A 22 -5.97 6.24 -4.51
CA PRO A 22 -4.64 6.60 -4.96
C PRO A 22 -3.65 5.47 -4.69
N MET A 23 -2.89 5.09 -5.71
CA MET A 23 -1.99 3.95 -5.69
C MET A 23 -0.52 4.40 -5.80
N LEU A 24 0.36 3.65 -5.16
CA LEU A 24 1.81 3.81 -5.28
C LEU A 24 2.43 2.55 -5.89
N TYR A 25 3.21 2.71 -6.95
CA TYR A 25 4.00 1.63 -7.53
C TYR A 25 5.35 1.52 -6.83
N VAL A 26 5.46 0.60 -5.87
CA VAL A 26 6.68 0.37 -5.07
C VAL A 26 7.14 -1.08 -5.15
N PRO A 27 8.46 -1.36 -5.09
CA PRO A 27 8.95 -2.73 -4.98
C PRO A 27 8.40 -3.45 -3.75
N ARG A 28 7.99 -4.71 -3.90
CA ARG A 28 7.40 -5.51 -2.81
C ARG A 28 8.28 -5.55 -1.55
N HIS A 29 9.60 -5.65 -1.70
CA HIS A 29 10.52 -5.71 -0.57
C HIS A 29 10.55 -4.41 0.24
N PHE A 30 10.28 -3.26 -0.38
CA PHE A 30 10.23 -1.98 0.32
C PHE A 30 9.08 -1.95 1.34
N PHE A 31 7.90 -2.42 0.93
CA PHE A 31 6.73 -2.48 1.80
C PHE A 31 6.93 -3.50 2.93
N THR A 32 7.42 -4.71 2.61
CA THR A 32 7.67 -5.74 3.61
C THR A 32 8.72 -5.32 4.64
N ASN A 33 9.83 -4.71 4.19
CA ASN A 33 10.91 -4.30 5.09
C ASN A 33 10.47 -3.16 6.02
N ASN A 34 9.75 -2.16 5.49
CA ASN A 34 9.17 -1.11 6.33
C ASN A 34 8.23 -1.70 7.37
N HIS A 35 7.40 -2.66 6.96
CA HIS A 35 6.49 -3.31 7.88
C HIS A 35 7.24 -4.01 9.04
N ILE A 36 8.30 -4.77 8.74
CA ILE A 36 9.11 -5.44 9.76
C ILE A 36 9.75 -4.42 10.70
N ALA A 37 10.32 -3.34 10.17
CA ALA A 37 10.96 -2.30 10.98
C ALA A 37 9.97 -1.60 11.93
N VAL A 38 8.74 -1.36 11.48
CA VAL A 38 7.67 -0.79 12.32
C VAL A 38 7.25 -1.79 13.40
N GLU A 39 7.16 -3.08 13.07
CA GLU A 39 6.85 -4.13 14.04
C GLU A 39 7.92 -4.27 15.12
N GLU A 40 9.20 -4.15 14.76
CA GLU A 40 10.33 -4.11 15.70
C GLU A 40 10.27 -2.87 16.61
N ALA A 41 9.88 -1.71 16.06
CA ALA A 41 9.83 -0.45 16.81
C ALA A 41 8.63 -0.33 17.76
N LEU A 42 7.45 -0.82 17.35
CA LEU A 42 6.19 -0.67 18.10
C LEU A 42 5.81 -1.91 18.92
N GLY A 43 6.40 -3.07 18.61
CA GLY A 43 5.99 -4.36 19.15
C GLY A 43 4.77 -4.96 18.44
N ARG A 44 4.57 -6.27 18.66
CA ARG A 44 3.61 -7.09 17.89
C ARG A 44 2.16 -6.65 18.04
N GLU A 45 1.72 -6.25 19.23
CA GLU A 45 0.31 -5.89 19.45
C GLU A 45 -0.06 -4.58 18.76
N ALA A 46 0.79 -3.56 18.86
CA ALA A 46 0.60 -2.28 18.18
C ALA A 46 0.73 -2.44 16.64
N SER A 47 1.66 -3.27 16.17
CA SER A 47 1.78 -3.60 14.74
C SER A 47 0.56 -4.35 14.20
N ALA A 48 -0.01 -5.29 14.96
CA ALA A 48 -1.20 -6.03 14.54
C ALA A 48 -2.43 -5.11 14.39
N ALA A 49 -2.62 -4.15 15.31
CA ALA A 49 -3.65 -3.13 15.19
C ALA A 49 -3.43 -2.23 13.96
N TRP A 50 -2.18 -1.84 13.70
CA TRP A 50 -1.79 -1.07 12.51
C TRP A 50 -2.05 -1.83 11.20
N ARG A 51 -1.68 -3.12 11.13
CA ARG A 51 -1.96 -4.00 9.96
C ARG A 51 -3.45 -4.09 9.65
N CYS A 52 -4.30 -4.20 10.68
CA CYS A 52 -5.75 -4.30 10.50
C CYS A 52 -6.36 -3.03 9.89
N SER A 53 -5.83 -1.85 10.23
CA SER A 53 -6.25 -0.58 9.63
C SER A 53 -5.86 -0.42 8.16
N SER A 54 -4.89 -1.20 7.66
CA SER A 54 -4.40 -1.15 6.28
C SER A 54 -5.01 -2.20 5.34
N THR A 55 -6.06 -2.91 5.79
CA THR A 55 -6.80 -3.92 4.98
C THR A 55 -8.13 -3.37 4.44
N LEU A 56 -8.24 -2.04 4.31
CA LEU A 56 -9.33 -1.34 3.62
C LEU A 56 -8.92 -1.06 2.17
#